data_AF-Q6DUB9-F1
#
_entry.id   AF-Q6DUB9-F1
#
_cell.length_a   1.000
_cell.length_b   1.000
_cell.length_c   1.000
_cell.angle_alpha   90.00
_cell.angle_beta   90.00
_cell.angle_gamma   90.00
#
_symmetry.space_group_name_H-M   'P 1'
#
loop_
_entity.id
_entity.type
_entity.pdbx_description
1 polymer ?
#
loop_
_entity_poly.entity_id
_entity_poly.type
_entity_poly.pdbx_seq_one_letter_code
_entity_poly.pdbx_strand_id
1 'polypeptide(L)'
;MTLHISCCRAARWLLATMMIFYGAITMASSLRLADPSELVGQWQLQQAAAPAEGCTLDLLHNAALGDGADCLSKWLGEAAVGWFPEPDGIAITGREGSKIIFFSRQKEGLYEARLKADGLIVLQRAAN
;
A
#
# COMPACT_ATOMS: atom_id res chain seq x y z
N MET A 1 -63.86 25.44 4.02
CA MET A 1 -63.37 24.51 5.05
C MET A 1 -62.25 23.65 4.45
N THR A 2 -61.02 23.91 4.87
CA THR A 2 -59.90 22.97 5.04
C THR A 2 -59.65 21.91 3.97
N LEU A 3 -58.88 22.26 2.93
CA LEU A 3 -58.16 21.31 2.08
C LEU A 3 -56.66 21.64 2.13
N HIS A 4 -55.98 21.39 3.26
CA HIS A 4 -54.52 21.63 3.34
C HIS A 4 -53.78 20.83 4.43
N ILE A 5 -54.32 19.71 4.93
CA ILE A 5 -53.73 19.02 6.09
C ILE A 5 -53.18 17.62 5.75
N SER A 6 -53.55 17.03 4.61
CA SER A 6 -53.22 15.63 4.32
C SER A 6 -51.87 15.41 3.63
N CYS A 7 -51.28 16.42 2.99
CA CYS A 7 -50.01 16.29 2.24
C CYS A 7 -48.78 16.11 3.17
N CYS A 8 -48.77 16.77 4.32
CA CYS A 8 -47.60 16.84 5.20
C CYS A 8 -47.31 15.55 6.00
N ARG A 9 -48.31 14.71 6.26
CA ARG A 9 -48.11 13.50 7.08
C ARG A 9 -47.44 12.36 6.30
N ALA A 10 -47.79 12.16 5.02
CA ALA A 10 -47.20 11.11 4.19
C ALA A 10 -45.72 11.37 3.85
N ALA A 11 -45.36 12.65 3.63
CA ALA A 11 -44.00 13.06 3.33
C ALA A 11 -43.01 12.76 4.48
N ARG A 12 -43.49 12.78 5.73
CA ARG A 12 -42.63 12.62 6.92
C ARG A 12 -42.21 11.17 7.16
N TRP A 13 -43.00 10.20 6.70
CA TRP A 13 -42.67 8.78 6.79
C TRP A 13 -41.73 8.33 5.65
N LEU A 14 -41.82 8.95 4.47
CA LEU A 14 -40.96 8.69 3.32
C LEU A 14 -39.49 9.09 3.55
N LEU A 15 -39.24 10.18 4.27
CA LEU A 15 -37.87 10.64 4.58
C LEU A 15 -37.17 9.71 5.60
N ALA A 16 -37.93 9.16 6.56
CA ALA A 16 -37.38 8.27 7.59
C ALA A 16 -37.01 6.89 7.03
N THR A 17 -37.80 6.32 6.12
CA THR A 17 -37.46 5.05 5.46
C THR A 17 -36.24 5.20 4.55
N MET A 18 -36.12 6.32 3.84
CA MET A 18 -35.02 6.58 2.91
C MET A 18 -33.66 6.56 3.63
N MET A 19 -33.53 7.12 4.85
CA MET A 19 -32.26 7.12 5.60
C MET A 19 -31.77 5.74 6.06
N ILE A 20 -32.66 4.74 6.19
CA ILE A 20 -32.29 3.40 6.68
C ILE A 20 -31.58 2.56 5.59
N PHE A 21 -31.87 2.81 4.31
CA PHE A 21 -31.29 2.03 3.20
C PHE A 21 -29.91 2.54 2.73
N TYR A 22 -29.50 3.77 3.06
CA TYR A 22 -28.16 4.28 2.70
C TYR A 22 -27.04 3.89 3.69
N GLY A 23 -27.38 3.41 4.88
CA GLY A 23 -26.37 3.04 5.89
C GLY A 23 -25.56 1.77 5.52
N ALA A 24 -26.17 0.83 4.79
CA ALA A 24 -25.57 -0.47 4.50
C ALA A 24 -24.47 -0.46 3.42
N ILE A 25 -24.35 0.63 2.64
CA ILE A 25 -23.38 0.75 1.54
C ILE A 25 -22.02 1.30 2.01
N THR A 26 -21.89 1.64 3.30
CA THR A 26 -20.65 2.11 3.93
C THR A 26 -20.03 1.02 4.80
N MET A 27 -20.01 -0.23 4.32
CA MET A 27 -19.14 -1.23 4.94
C MET A 27 -17.68 -0.81 4.69
N ALA A 28 -16.90 -0.65 5.76
CA ALA A 28 -15.46 -0.41 5.65
C ALA A 28 -14.82 -1.61 4.95
N SER A 29 -14.47 -1.45 3.68
CA SER A 29 -13.72 -2.47 2.94
C SER A 29 -12.29 -2.48 3.47
N SER A 30 -11.88 -3.57 4.13
CA SER A 30 -10.50 -3.74 4.57
C SER A 30 -9.63 -4.25 3.42
N LEU A 31 -8.45 -3.66 3.23
CA LEU A 31 -7.47 -4.19 2.31
C LEU A 31 -6.95 -5.55 2.80
N ARG A 32 -6.77 -6.48 1.87
CA ARG A 32 -6.18 -7.79 2.15
C ARG A 32 -4.69 -7.63 2.45
N LEU A 33 -4.24 -8.18 3.57
CA LEU A 33 -2.81 -8.36 3.82
C LEU A 33 -2.28 -9.50 2.94
N ALA A 34 -1.22 -9.24 2.18
CA ALA A 34 -0.58 -10.27 1.36
C ALA A 34 0.15 -11.30 2.24
N ASP A 35 0.12 -12.57 1.86
CA ASP A 35 0.97 -13.58 2.48
C ASP A 35 2.44 -13.34 2.06
N PRO A 36 3.43 -13.45 2.96
CA PRO A 36 4.83 -13.24 2.61
C PRO A 36 5.29 -14.07 1.39
N SER A 37 4.81 -15.30 1.22
CA SER A 37 5.17 -16.16 0.09
C SER A 37 4.81 -15.57 -1.28
N GLU A 38 3.81 -14.69 -1.34
CA GLU A 38 3.43 -13.97 -2.56
C GLU A 38 4.49 -12.94 -2.97
N LEU A 39 5.21 -12.38 -2.00
CA LEU A 39 6.17 -11.30 -2.21
C LEU A 39 7.62 -11.78 -2.24
N VAL A 40 7.91 -12.95 -1.68
CA VAL A 40 9.24 -13.56 -1.73
C VAL A 40 9.72 -13.73 -3.17
N GLY A 41 11.00 -13.44 -3.40
CA GLY A 41 11.68 -13.62 -4.68
C GLY A 41 12.46 -12.37 -5.09
N GLN A 42 12.87 -12.35 -6.36
CA GLN A 42 13.67 -11.28 -6.92
C GLN A 42 12.81 -10.13 -7.42
N TRP A 43 13.26 -8.92 -7.13
CA TRP A 43 12.65 -7.67 -7.54
C TRP A 43 13.69 -6.79 -8.22
N GLN A 44 13.26 -5.97 -9.17
CA GLN A 44 14.06 -4.92 -9.74
C GLN A 44 13.79 -3.63 -8.97
N LEU A 45 14.84 -3.08 -8.36
CA LEU A 45 14.83 -1.81 -7.67
C LEU A 45 15.47 -0.74 -8.57
N GLN A 46 14.79 0.39 -8.78
CA GLN A 46 15.22 1.46 -9.71
C GLN A 46 14.94 2.84 -9.12
N GLN A 47 15.79 3.82 -9.41
CA GLN A 47 15.44 5.22 -9.23
C GLN A 47 14.73 5.73 -10.49
N ALA A 48 13.59 6.41 -10.34
CA ALA A 48 12.83 6.92 -11.48
C ALA A 48 13.64 7.92 -12.34
N ALA A 49 14.57 8.66 -11.71
CA ALA A 49 15.43 9.62 -12.40
C ALA A 49 16.59 8.94 -13.17
N ALA A 50 17.01 7.73 -12.76
CA ALA A 50 18.11 6.99 -13.36
C ALA A 50 17.80 5.49 -13.43
N PRO A 51 16.88 5.05 -14.32
CA PRO A 51 16.44 3.66 -14.38
C PRO A 51 17.56 2.66 -14.72
N ALA A 52 18.60 3.12 -15.42
CA ALA A 52 19.77 2.32 -15.79
C ALA A 52 20.68 1.95 -14.60
N GLU A 53 20.54 2.65 -13.47
CA GLU A 53 21.33 2.42 -12.23
C GLU A 53 20.57 1.55 -11.22
N GLY A 54 19.61 0.75 -11.71
CA GLY A 54 18.87 -0.18 -10.89
C GLY A 54 19.69 -1.38 -10.41
N CYS A 55 19.20 -2.05 -9.38
CA CYS A 55 19.77 -3.26 -8.80
C CYS A 55 18.66 -4.28 -8.51
N THR A 56 19.00 -5.56 -8.49
CA THR A 56 18.08 -6.60 -8.01
C THR A 56 17.97 -6.50 -6.49
N LEU A 57 16.79 -6.74 -5.93
CA LEU A 57 16.53 -6.87 -4.49
C LEU A 57 15.79 -8.17 -4.20
N ASP A 58 16.34 -8.99 -3.32
CA ASP A 58 15.73 -10.26 -2.91
C ASP A 58 14.94 -10.10 -1.62
N LEU A 59 13.66 -10.45 -1.68
CA LEU A 59 12.80 -10.61 -0.50
C LEU A 59 12.83 -12.09 -0.09
N LEU A 60 13.47 -12.41 1.05
CA LEU A 60 13.65 -13.79 1.51
C LEU A 60 12.49 -14.27 2.39
N HIS A 61 12.23 -15.58 2.43
CA HIS A 61 11.15 -16.20 3.21
C HIS A 61 11.22 -15.91 4.72
N ASN A 62 12.41 -15.68 5.26
CA ASN A 62 12.64 -15.39 6.68
C ASN A 62 12.50 -13.89 7.01
N ALA A 63 11.79 -13.12 6.17
CA ALA A 63 11.61 -11.67 6.31
C ALA A 63 12.91 -10.84 6.26
N ALA A 64 14.01 -11.43 5.80
CA ALA A 64 15.27 -10.73 5.56
C ALA A 64 15.38 -10.24 4.11
N LEU A 65 16.17 -9.19 3.91
CA LEU A 65 16.60 -8.78 2.57
C LEU A 65 17.87 -9.56 2.18
N GLY A 66 17.89 -10.08 0.96
CA GLY A 66 19.03 -10.79 0.38
C GLY A 66 19.88 -9.89 -0.51
N ASP A 67 20.25 -10.42 -1.68
CA ASP A 67 20.99 -9.67 -2.71
C ASP A 67 20.29 -8.33 -2.99
N GLY A 68 21.06 -7.25 -3.13
CA GLY A 68 20.52 -5.91 -3.35
C GLY A 68 20.26 -5.06 -2.11
N ALA A 69 20.28 -5.64 -0.90
CA ALA A 69 20.08 -4.90 0.34
C ALA A 69 21.06 -3.72 0.48
N ASP A 70 22.32 -3.91 0.08
CA ASP A 70 23.35 -2.86 0.11
C ASP A 70 23.05 -1.70 -0.85
N CYS A 71 22.47 -2.01 -2.02
CA CYS A 71 22.09 -0.99 -3.00
C CYS A 71 20.98 -0.09 -2.44
N LEU A 72 19.92 -0.70 -1.88
CA LEU A 72 18.86 0.05 -1.21
C LEU A 72 19.41 0.83 -0.01
N SER A 73 20.26 0.22 0.80
CA SER A 73 20.87 0.86 1.98
C SER A 73 21.65 2.14 1.63
N LYS A 74 22.37 2.14 0.50
CA LYS A 74 23.09 3.33 0.01
C LYS A 74 22.14 4.48 -0.30
N TRP A 75 20.97 4.20 -0.87
CA TRP A 75 19.98 5.24 -1.18
C TRP A 75 19.27 5.76 0.08
N LEU A 76 19.07 4.90 1.08
CA LEU A 76 18.43 5.26 2.34
C LEU A 76 19.34 5.98 3.33
N GLY A 77 20.66 5.76 3.23
CA GLY A 77 21.64 6.23 4.21
C GLY A 77 21.60 5.45 5.53
N GLU A 78 20.90 4.32 5.57
CA GLU A 78 20.75 3.42 6.72
C GLU A 78 20.67 1.97 6.22
N ALA A 79 21.09 1.00 7.03
CA ALA A 79 21.07 -0.42 6.68
C ALA A 79 19.62 -0.95 6.57
N ALA A 80 19.22 -1.33 5.35
CA ALA A 80 18.02 -2.10 5.10
C ALA A 80 18.32 -3.59 5.29
N VAL A 81 17.64 -4.26 6.22
CA VAL A 81 17.95 -5.66 6.59
C VAL A 81 16.75 -6.59 6.52
N GLY A 82 15.54 -6.06 6.62
CA GLY A 82 14.33 -6.87 6.65
C GLY A 82 13.18 -6.22 5.91
N TRP A 83 12.09 -6.98 5.79
CA TRP A 83 10.89 -6.55 5.11
C TRP A 83 9.65 -7.23 5.69
N PHE A 84 8.48 -6.61 5.50
CA PHE A 84 7.20 -7.24 5.80
C PHE A 84 6.07 -6.69 4.92
N PRO A 85 5.06 -7.51 4.57
CA PRO A 85 3.87 -7.03 3.86
C PRO A 85 3.04 -6.08 4.73
N GLU A 86 2.52 -5.01 4.13
CA GLU A 86 1.38 -4.25 4.66
C GLU A 86 0.20 -4.34 3.67
N PRO A 87 -1.06 -4.08 4.09
CA PRO A 87 -2.22 -4.25 3.21
C PRO A 87 -2.14 -3.46 1.90
N ASP A 88 -1.47 -2.31 1.92
CA ASP A 88 -1.29 -1.38 0.81
C ASP A 88 0.17 -1.27 0.34
N GLY A 89 1.06 -2.19 0.75
CA GLY A 89 2.48 -2.06 0.36
C GLY A 89 3.44 -3.05 0.98
N ILE A 90 4.70 -2.67 1.00
CA ILE A 90 5.82 -3.42 1.57
C ILE A 90 6.63 -2.45 2.43
N ALA A 91 6.82 -2.81 3.69
CA ALA A 91 7.72 -2.09 4.58
C ALA A 91 9.11 -2.71 4.54
N ILE A 92 10.11 -1.85 4.54
CA ILE A 92 11.52 -2.22 4.73
C ILE A 92 11.94 -1.79 6.13
N THR A 93 12.67 -2.65 6.82
CA THR A 93 13.11 -2.42 8.20
C THR A 93 14.61 -2.26 8.32
N GLY A 94 15.01 -1.42 9.28
CA GLY A 94 16.38 -1.30 9.75
C GLY A 94 16.76 -2.40 10.73
N ARG A 95 17.98 -2.33 11.28
CA ARG A 95 18.54 -3.30 12.25
C ARG A 95 17.71 -3.43 13.53
N GLU A 96 17.08 -2.33 13.95
CA GLU A 96 16.22 -2.28 15.13
C GLU A 96 14.80 -2.82 14.86
N GLY A 97 14.52 -3.31 13.66
CA GLY A 97 13.18 -3.76 13.24
C GLY A 97 12.20 -2.61 12.96
N SER A 98 12.60 -1.36 13.16
CA SER A 98 11.80 -0.18 12.80
C SER A 98 11.67 -0.03 11.29
N LYS A 99 10.49 0.40 10.83
CA LYS A 99 10.24 0.76 9.43
C LYS A 99 11.09 1.96 9.02
N ILE A 100 11.93 1.81 8.00
CA ILE A 100 12.82 2.86 7.49
C ILE A 100 12.35 3.41 6.14
N ILE A 101 11.64 2.61 5.34
CA ILE A 101 10.94 3.07 4.14
C ILE A 101 9.71 2.19 3.86
N PHE A 102 8.70 2.79 3.24
CA PHE A 102 7.47 2.12 2.85
C PHE A 102 7.25 2.24 1.34
N PHE A 103 7.13 1.09 0.67
CA PHE A 103 6.80 0.98 -0.73
C PHE A 103 5.29 0.78 -0.90
N SER A 104 4.59 1.83 -1.32
CA SER A 104 3.15 1.80 -1.60
C SER A 104 2.85 1.02 -2.87
N ARG A 105 1.89 0.09 -2.80
CA ARG A 105 1.44 -0.72 -3.93
C ARG A 105 0.71 0.16 -4.94
N GLN A 106 1.23 0.23 -6.15
CA GLN A 106 0.55 0.88 -7.28
C GLN A 106 -0.35 -0.11 -8.01
N LYS A 107 0.17 -1.32 -8.21
CA LYS A 107 -0.54 -2.50 -8.72
C LYS A 107 0.26 -3.75 -8.34
N GLU A 108 -0.28 -4.92 -8.64
CA GLU A 108 0.44 -6.16 -8.38
C GLU A 108 1.80 -6.16 -9.08
N GLY A 109 2.85 -6.52 -8.32
CA GLY A 109 4.23 -6.50 -8.80
C GLY A 109 4.84 -5.12 -9.08
N LEU A 110 4.20 -4.00 -8.69
CA LEU A 110 4.76 -2.65 -8.83
C LEU A 110 4.48 -1.80 -7.59
N TYR A 111 5.54 -1.35 -6.94
CA TYR A 111 5.50 -0.57 -5.72
C TYR A 111 6.43 0.64 -5.83
N GLU A 112 6.11 1.71 -5.11
CA GLU A 112 6.84 2.97 -5.16
C GLU A 112 7.08 3.55 -3.77
N ALA A 113 8.22 4.18 -3.56
CA ALA A 113 8.52 4.93 -2.34
C ALA A 113 9.24 6.24 -2.65
N ARG A 114 9.07 7.23 -1.78
CA ARG A 114 9.83 8.49 -1.83
C ARG A 114 11.01 8.43 -0.86
N LEU A 115 12.18 8.77 -1.38
CA LEU A 115 13.38 9.04 -0.59
C LEU A 115 13.27 10.41 0.08
N LYS A 116 14.05 10.62 1.15
CA LYS A 116 14.08 11.90 1.89
C LYS A 116 14.50 13.12 1.05
N ALA A 117 15.20 12.90 -0.07
CA ALA A 117 15.66 13.94 -0.99
C ALA A 117 14.76 14.08 -2.24
N ASP A 118 13.46 13.82 -2.11
CA ASP A 118 12.45 13.84 -3.19
C ASP A 118 12.70 12.87 -4.37
N GLY A 119 13.64 11.94 -4.23
CA GLY A 119 13.85 10.86 -5.19
C GLY A 119 12.73 9.83 -5.15
N LEU A 120 12.20 9.42 -6.30
CA LEU A 120 11.25 8.31 -6.41
C LEU A 120 12.01 7.02 -6.68
N ILE A 121 11.75 5.99 -5.89
CA ILE A 121 12.24 4.62 -6.11
C ILE A 121 11.09 3.70 -6.44
N VAL A 122 11.33 2.81 -7.39
CA VAL A 122 10.38 1.85 -7.92
C VAL A 122 10.89 0.44 -7.61
N LEU A 123 10.02 -0.39 -7.05
CA LEU A 123 10.25 -1.82 -6.80
C LEU A 123 9.29 -2.60 -7.69
N GLN A 124 9.82 -3.26 -8.71
CA GLN A 124 9.05 -4.00 -9.70
C GLN A 124 9.41 -5.48 -9.65
N ARG A 125 8.43 -6.37 -9.81
CA ARG A 125 8.70 -7.82 -9.87
C ARG A 125 9.64 -8.10 -11.05
N ALA A 126 10.73 -8.84 -10.82
CA ALA A 126 11.63 -9.22 -11.91
C ALA A 126 10.88 -10.09 -12.92
N ALA A 127 11.10 -9.84 -14.22
CA ALA A 127 10.63 -10.74 -15.26
C ALA A 127 11.48 -12.02 -15.23
N ASN A 128 10.83 -13.18 -15.16
CA ASN A 128 11.48 -14.47 -15.32
C ASN A 128 12.02 -14.65 -16.74
#